data_AF-A0A7X7QRN0-F1
#
_entry.id   AF-A0A7X7QRN0-F1
#
_cell.length_a   1.000
_cell.length_b   1.000
_cell.length_c   1.000
_cell.angle_alpha   90.00
_cell.angle_beta   90.00
_cell.angle_gamma   90.00
#
_symmetry.space_group_name_H-M   'P 1'
#
loop_
_entity.id
_entity.type
_entity.pdbx_description
1 polymer ?
#
loop_
_entity_poly.entity_id
_entity_poly.type
_entity_poly.pdbx_seq_one_letter_code
_entity_poly.pdbx_strand_id
1 'polypeptide(L)'
;MAVQAVRRGFVALAPACRGFAPVAVPDLTNRHDRRDCRSQMIHAVLAGRTAIGERVWDVMRLIDWAGTQAHIDRSTVLVMGNSGGGMTTLYAAACDPRITVAVASCSFCTIAGRNGAIHHCDCNLVPGLLRFGELADVAGLIAPRRLLVVHGRTDPLFPLDEIARAVNATRLIFRAAGTDGAFAHAWGEAGHRFYSDRMWPFVGTSTGAASC
;
A
#
# COMPACT_ATOMS: atom_id res chain seq x y z
N MET A 1 -9.56 -7.94 7.51
CA MET A 1 -8.33 -8.47 6.87
C MET A 1 -7.60 -9.43 7.80
N ALA A 2 -7.10 -8.99 8.96
CA ALA A 2 -6.32 -9.83 9.89
C ALA A 2 -6.98 -11.17 10.27
N VAL A 3 -8.26 -11.17 10.66
CA VAL A 3 -9.01 -12.41 10.96
C VAL A 3 -9.02 -13.39 9.77
N GLN A 4 -9.11 -12.88 8.53
CA GLN A 4 -9.09 -13.73 7.33
C GLN A 4 -7.69 -14.27 7.03
N ALA A 5 -6.63 -13.55 7.41
CA ALA A 5 -5.25 -14.00 7.31
C ALA A 5 -4.96 -15.13 8.30
N VAL A 6 -5.38 -14.99 9.57
CA VAL A 6 -5.26 -16.04 10.59
C VAL A 6 -5.96 -17.33 10.16
N ARG A 7 -7.17 -17.23 9.61
CA ARG A 7 -7.91 -18.38 9.06
C ARG A 7 -7.21 -19.07 7.88
N ARG A 8 -6.19 -18.45 7.29
CA ARG A 8 -5.38 -18.95 6.18
C ARG A 8 -3.97 -19.36 6.61
N GLY A 9 -3.73 -19.48 7.92
CA GLY A 9 -2.46 -19.94 8.47
C GLY A 9 -1.39 -18.86 8.64
N PHE A 10 -1.72 -17.58 8.44
CA PHE A 10 -0.78 -16.50 8.69
C PHE A 10 -0.81 -16.05 10.15
N VAL A 11 0.36 -15.70 10.69
CA VAL A 11 0.44 -14.79 11.84
C VAL A 11 0.10 -13.38 11.34
N ALA A 12 -0.90 -12.74 11.95
CA ALA A 12 -1.43 -11.46 11.46
C ALA A 12 -1.16 -10.32 12.44
N LEU A 13 -0.46 -9.28 11.97
CA LEU A 13 -0.27 -8.02 12.69
C LEU A 13 -1.18 -6.94 12.10
N ALA A 14 -1.92 -6.24 12.96
CA ALA A 14 -2.83 -5.16 12.59
C ALA A 14 -2.60 -3.94 13.50
N PRO A 15 -1.48 -3.22 13.30
CA PRO A 15 -1.13 -2.08 14.14
C PRO A 15 -2.08 -0.90 13.93
N ALA A 16 -2.21 -0.05 14.96
CA ALA A 16 -2.73 1.29 14.76
C ALA A 16 -1.76 2.08 13.87
N CYS A 17 -2.28 2.83 12.89
CA CYS A 17 -1.47 3.48 11.87
C CYS A 17 -1.34 4.98 12.17
N ARG A 18 -0.13 5.55 12.25
CA ARG A 18 0.06 6.99 12.55
C ARG A 18 -0.78 7.92 11.68
N GLY A 19 -1.38 8.92 12.30
CA GLY A 19 -2.32 9.83 11.63
C GLY A 19 -3.71 9.21 11.39
N PHE A 20 -3.92 7.97 11.83
CA PHE A 20 -5.20 7.28 11.88
C PHE A 20 -5.32 6.58 13.25
N ALA A 21 -6.54 6.29 13.70
CA ALA A 21 -6.77 5.67 15.02
C ALA A 21 -6.27 6.54 16.22
N PRO A 22 -6.42 6.10 17.48
CA PRO A 22 -6.08 6.91 18.67
C PRO A 22 -4.59 7.27 18.87
N VAL A 23 -3.70 6.83 17.97
CA VAL A 23 -2.25 7.10 18.00
C VAL A 23 -1.87 8.28 17.11
N ALA A 24 -2.85 8.99 16.53
CA ALA A 24 -2.63 10.18 15.73
C ALA A 24 -2.38 11.42 16.61
N VAL A 25 -1.65 12.40 16.08
CA VAL A 25 -1.71 13.78 16.60
C VAL A 25 -3.05 14.39 16.17
N PRO A 26 -3.99 14.66 17.10
CA PRO A 26 -5.32 15.11 16.72
C PRO A 26 -5.34 16.55 16.19
N ASP A 27 -6.25 16.87 15.28
CA ASP A 27 -6.51 18.25 14.83
C ASP A 27 -7.47 18.98 15.79
N LEU A 28 -7.00 19.27 17.01
CA LEU A 28 -7.83 19.79 18.11
C LEU A 28 -8.49 21.14 17.80
N THR A 29 -7.84 21.98 16.99
CA THR A 29 -8.32 23.33 16.66
C THR A 29 -9.01 23.41 15.31
N ASN A 30 -9.23 22.27 14.63
CA ASN A 30 -9.80 22.21 13.29
C ASN A 30 -9.03 23.08 12.26
N ARG A 31 -7.70 23.13 12.35
CA ARG A 31 -6.86 23.86 11.38
C ARG A 31 -6.54 23.03 10.14
N HIS A 32 -6.90 21.76 10.15
CA HIS A 32 -6.62 20.78 9.11
C HIS A 32 -7.89 20.07 8.63
N ASP A 33 -9.04 20.75 8.72
CA ASP A 33 -10.36 20.25 8.29
C ASP A 33 -10.77 18.95 8.99
N ARG A 34 -10.44 18.82 10.29
CA ARG A 34 -10.68 17.62 11.10
C ARG A 34 -9.94 16.39 10.58
N ARG A 35 -8.79 16.59 9.93
CA ARG A 35 -7.95 15.51 9.42
C ARG A 35 -6.73 15.32 10.30
N ASP A 36 -6.82 14.38 11.24
CA ASP A 36 -5.70 13.98 12.09
C ASP A 36 -4.49 13.49 11.27
N CYS A 37 -4.72 12.90 10.09
CA CYS A 37 -3.64 12.49 9.20
C CYS A 37 -2.85 13.68 8.64
N ARG A 38 -3.49 14.83 8.43
CA ARG A 38 -2.84 16.07 8.01
C ARG A 38 -2.14 16.74 9.18
N SER A 39 -2.77 16.76 10.36
CA SER A 39 -2.13 17.20 11.61
C SER A 39 -0.82 16.45 11.87
N GLN A 40 -0.86 15.11 11.84
CA GLN A 40 0.32 14.26 11.92
C GLN A 40 1.36 14.59 10.85
N MET A 41 0.93 14.82 9.60
CA MET A 41 1.83 15.15 8.50
C MET A 41 2.60 16.46 8.74
N ILE A 42 1.95 17.50 9.28
CA ILE A 42 2.63 18.76 9.61
C ILE A 42 3.73 18.52 10.65
N HIS A 43 3.46 17.73 11.70
CA HIS A 43 4.48 17.36 12.68
C HIS A 43 5.65 16.57 12.06
N ALA A 44 5.36 15.63 11.17
CA ALA A 44 6.38 14.87 10.46
C ALA A 44 7.27 15.81 9.62
N VAL A 45 6.68 16.72 8.85
CA VAL A 45 7.39 17.67 8.00
C VAL A 45 8.27 18.62 8.82
N LEU A 46 7.76 19.16 9.93
CA LEU A 46 8.55 20.01 10.85
C LEU A 46 9.76 19.26 11.44
N ALA A 47 9.65 17.95 11.61
CA ALA A 47 10.75 17.08 12.04
C ALA A 47 11.65 16.61 10.88
N GLY A 48 11.49 17.15 9.66
CA GLY A 48 12.26 16.76 8.48
C GLY A 48 11.92 15.36 7.94
N ARG A 49 10.71 14.85 8.23
CA ARG A 49 10.22 13.52 7.85
C ARG A 49 8.93 13.63 7.03
N THR A 50 8.39 12.48 6.59
CA THR A 50 7.08 12.39 5.93
C THR A 50 6.17 11.45 6.71
N ALA A 51 4.86 11.74 6.74
CA ALA A 51 3.90 10.86 7.43
C ALA A 51 3.90 9.44 6.85
N ILE A 52 4.02 9.30 5.53
CA ILE A 52 4.14 8.00 4.89
C ILE A 52 5.45 7.28 5.26
N GLY A 53 6.56 8.02 5.39
CA GLY A 53 7.84 7.46 5.84
C GLY A 53 7.79 6.94 7.27
N GLU A 54 7.08 7.62 8.17
CA GLU A 54 6.85 7.11 9.53
C GLU A 54 6.05 5.80 9.52
N ARG A 55 4.99 5.70 8.71
CA ARG A 55 4.18 4.48 8.59
C ARG A 55 4.97 3.32 7.99
N VAL A 56 5.80 3.59 6.99
CA VAL A 56 6.73 2.61 6.43
C VAL A 56 7.70 2.13 7.51
N TRP A 57 8.26 3.04 8.29
CA TRP A 57 9.16 2.69 9.40
C TRP A 57 8.46 1.80 10.43
N ASP A 58 7.21 2.09 10.80
CA ASP A 58 6.43 1.24 11.71
C ASP A 58 6.25 -0.18 11.14
N VAL A 59 5.93 -0.33 9.84
CA VAL A 59 5.86 -1.66 9.17
C VAL A 59 7.19 -2.38 9.24
N MET A 60 8.30 -1.70 8.95
CA MET A 60 9.64 -2.31 9.03
C MET A 60 9.99 -2.79 10.44
N ARG A 61 9.60 -2.03 11.48
CA ARG A 61 9.80 -2.45 12.89
C ARG A 61 8.95 -3.64 13.28
N LEU A 62 7.72 -3.75 12.75
CA LEU A 62 6.89 -4.93 12.97
C LEU A 62 7.46 -6.18 12.30
N ILE A 63 8.05 -6.03 11.11
CA ILE A 63 8.79 -7.12 10.44
C ILE A 63 10.02 -7.51 11.25
N ASP A 64 10.77 -6.55 11.79
CA ASP A 64 11.92 -6.83 12.68
C ASP A 64 11.47 -7.63 13.91
N TRP A 65 10.41 -7.18 14.58
CA TRP A 65 9.86 -7.87 15.75
C TRP A 65 9.38 -9.28 15.40
N ALA A 66 8.64 -9.46 14.31
CA ALA A 66 8.22 -10.78 13.84
C ALA A 66 9.44 -11.68 13.54
N GLY A 67 10.51 -11.07 13.02
CA GLY A 67 11.82 -11.66 12.80
C GLY A 67 12.60 -12.02 14.08
N THR A 68 12.05 -11.80 15.27
CA THR A 68 12.62 -12.33 16.53
C THR A 68 11.84 -13.53 17.06
N GLN A 69 10.66 -13.80 16.49
CA GLN A 69 9.80 -14.90 16.91
C GLN A 69 10.24 -16.20 16.22
N ALA A 70 10.54 -17.24 16.99
CA ALA A 70 11.02 -18.52 16.46
C ALA A 70 9.94 -19.30 15.68
N HIS A 71 8.66 -19.05 15.97
CA HIS A 71 7.52 -19.75 15.37
C HIS A 71 6.96 -19.08 14.12
N ILE A 72 7.54 -17.95 13.67
CA ILE A 72 7.09 -17.21 12.49
C ILE A 72 7.99 -17.58 11.30
N ASP A 73 7.41 -18.18 10.27
CA ASP A 73 8.07 -18.34 8.98
C ASP A 73 8.26 -16.97 8.30
N ARG A 74 9.49 -16.72 7.85
CA ARG A 74 9.92 -15.45 7.25
C ARG A 74 10.11 -15.55 5.75
N SER A 75 9.95 -16.75 5.18
CA SER A 75 9.98 -16.97 3.73
C SER A 75 8.84 -16.23 3.02
N THR A 76 7.75 -15.97 3.74
CA THR A 76 6.57 -15.25 3.26
C THR A 76 6.23 -14.08 4.18
N VAL A 77 6.44 -12.87 3.69
CA VAL A 77 5.99 -11.64 4.38
C VAL A 77 4.96 -10.96 3.49
N LEU A 78 3.70 -11.09 3.89
CA LEU A 78 2.55 -10.44 3.25
C LEU A 78 2.28 -9.11 3.93
N VAL A 79 2.27 -8.03 3.15
CA VAL A 79 1.71 -6.74 3.57
C VAL A 79 0.51 -6.43 2.69
N MET A 80 -0.62 -6.10 3.32
CA MET A 80 -1.84 -5.76 2.61
C MET A 80 -2.62 -4.64 3.28
N GLY A 81 -3.28 -3.82 2.48
CA GLY A 81 -4.08 -2.72 3.00
C GLY A 81 -5.05 -2.13 1.98
N ASN A 82 -6.02 -1.38 2.49
CA ASN A 82 -7.02 -0.67 1.69
C ASN A 82 -6.88 0.84 1.90
N SER A 83 -7.06 1.64 0.85
CA SER A 83 -6.99 3.11 0.93
C SER A 83 -5.64 3.59 1.49
N GLY A 84 -5.59 4.41 2.53
CA GLY A 84 -4.34 4.81 3.18
C GLY A 84 -3.44 3.64 3.61
N GLY A 85 -4.03 2.50 3.99
CA GLY A 85 -3.28 1.27 4.26
C GLY A 85 -2.68 0.64 3.00
N GLY A 86 -3.34 0.79 1.85
CA GLY A 86 -2.80 0.37 0.56
C GLY A 86 -1.63 1.23 0.09
N MET A 87 -1.67 2.55 0.34
CA MET A 87 -0.50 3.43 0.13
C MET A 87 0.68 3.02 1.02
N THR A 88 0.42 2.75 2.30
CA THR A 88 1.45 2.25 3.22
C THR A 88 2.02 0.92 2.74
N THR A 89 1.17 0.02 2.24
CA THR A 89 1.60 -1.27 1.66
C THR A 89 2.54 -1.07 0.47
N LEU A 90 2.19 -0.19 -0.46
CA LEU A 90 2.98 0.08 -1.66
C LEU A 90 4.37 0.64 -1.30
N TYR A 91 4.42 1.70 -0.50
CA TYR A 91 5.69 2.30 -0.09
C TYR A 91 6.52 1.37 0.79
N ALA A 92 5.91 0.62 1.71
CA ALA A 92 6.64 -0.33 2.55
C ALA A 92 7.27 -1.42 1.69
N ALA A 93 6.53 -2.00 0.74
CA ALA A 93 7.05 -3.01 -0.16
C ALA A 93 8.17 -2.46 -1.05
N ALA A 94 8.07 -1.21 -1.52
CA ALA A 94 9.15 -0.55 -2.26
C ALA A 94 10.43 -0.36 -1.42
N CYS A 95 10.29 -0.01 -0.14
CA CYS A 95 11.43 0.28 0.74
C CYS A 95 12.04 -0.95 1.45
N ASP A 96 11.27 -2.02 1.66
CA ASP A 96 11.71 -3.19 2.41
C ASP A 96 11.65 -4.46 1.54
N PRO A 97 12.81 -4.99 1.09
CA PRO A 97 12.87 -6.16 0.22
C PRO A 97 12.39 -7.45 0.90
N ARG A 98 12.24 -7.47 2.22
CA ARG A 98 11.73 -8.64 2.96
C ARG A 98 10.25 -8.89 2.68
N ILE A 99 9.50 -7.88 2.27
CA ILE A 99 8.08 -8.02 1.88
C ILE A 99 8.02 -8.75 0.54
N THR A 100 7.58 -10.02 0.56
CA THR A 100 7.57 -10.89 -0.62
C THR A 100 6.27 -10.78 -1.42
N VAL A 101 5.17 -10.40 -0.76
CA VAL A 101 3.86 -10.21 -1.37
C VAL A 101 3.22 -8.91 -0.85
N ALA A 102 2.83 -8.03 -1.77
CA ALA A 102 2.16 -6.78 -1.49
C ALA A 102 0.77 -6.74 -2.13
N VAL A 103 -0.25 -6.35 -1.37
CA VAL A 103 -1.63 -6.20 -1.88
C VAL A 103 -2.18 -4.83 -1.50
N ALA A 104 -2.20 -3.91 -2.46
CA ALA A 104 -2.68 -2.54 -2.30
C ALA A 104 -4.08 -2.38 -2.93
N SER A 105 -5.09 -2.15 -2.09
CA SER A 105 -6.50 -2.01 -2.53
C SER A 105 -6.95 -0.56 -2.47
N CYS A 106 -7.77 -0.13 -3.43
CA CYS A 106 -8.45 1.16 -3.50
C CYS A 106 -7.53 2.34 -3.15
N SER A 107 -6.31 2.33 -3.68
CA SER A 107 -5.25 3.28 -3.30
C SER A 107 -4.29 3.62 -4.43
N PHE A 108 -4.27 2.87 -5.54
CA PHE A 108 -3.22 2.99 -6.54
C PHE A 108 -3.69 3.76 -7.77
N CYS A 109 -3.28 5.03 -7.83
CA CYS A 109 -3.51 5.93 -8.94
C CYS A 109 -2.24 6.77 -9.15
N THR A 110 -2.15 7.48 -10.27
CA THR A 110 -1.13 8.48 -10.49
C THR A 110 -1.15 9.55 -9.39
N ILE A 111 0.01 10.13 -9.05
CA ILE A 111 0.10 11.19 -8.06
C ILE A 111 -0.49 12.47 -8.62
N ALA A 112 -0.03 12.85 -9.82
CA ALA A 112 -0.52 14.01 -10.53
C ALA A 112 -1.20 13.55 -11.83
N GLY A 113 -2.48 13.86 -11.96
CA GLY A 113 -3.25 13.62 -13.17
C GLY A 113 -2.78 14.49 -14.33
N ARG A 114 -3.17 14.15 -15.56
CA ARG A 114 -2.79 14.95 -16.77
C ARG A 114 -3.28 16.39 -16.72
N ASN A 115 -4.35 16.65 -15.99
CA ASN A 115 -4.91 17.98 -15.75
C ASN A 115 -4.23 18.73 -14.59
N GLY A 116 -3.19 18.15 -13.97
CA GLY A 116 -2.47 18.71 -12.83
C GLY A 116 -3.13 18.46 -11.47
N ALA A 117 -4.26 17.74 -11.41
CA ALA A 117 -4.91 17.42 -10.15
C ALA A 117 -4.05 16.44 -9.33
N ILE A 118 -3.96 16.67 -8.01
CA ILE A 118 -3.33 15.74 -7.09
C ILE A 118 -4.38 14.76 -6.58
N HIS A 119 -4.15 13.46 -6.81
CA HIS A 119 -5.15 12.42 -6.51
C HIS A 119 -5.05 11.87 -5.08
N HIS A 120 -3.87 11.94 -4.47
CA HIS A 120 -3.64 11.36 -3.13
C HIS A 120 -3.78 12.39 -2.03
N CYS A 121 -4.20 11.90 -0.85
CA CYS A 121 -4.12 12.68 0.38
C CYS A 121 -2.67 13.14 0.63
N ASP A 122 -2.52 14.38 1.07
CA ASP A 122 -1.24 15.03 1.34
C ASP A 122 -0.34 14.24 2.32
N CYS A 123 -0.94 13.50 3.26
CA CYS A 123 -0.22 12.62 4.19
C CYS A 123 0.48 11.42 3.52
N ASN A 124 0.22 11.15 2.24
CA ASN A 124 0.87 10.07 1.47
C ASN A 124 2.00 10.57 0.55
N LEU A 125 2.27 11.88 0.54
CA LEU A 125 3.22 12.49 -0.38
C LEU A 125 4.65 12.44 0.15
N VAL A 126 5.60 12.30 -0.78
CA VAL A 126 7.04 12.41 -0.53
C VAL A 126 7.57 13.62 -1.31
N PRO A 127 8.09 14.67 -0.63
CA PRO A 127 8.63 15.84 -1.31
C PRO A 127 9.72 15.47 -2.32
N GLY A 128 9.61 16.00 -3.55
CA GLY A 128 10.58 15.77 -4.62
C GLY A 128 10.43 14.45 -5.37
N LEU A 129 9.49 13.57 -5.01
CA LEU A 129 9.28 12.28 -5.68
C LEU A 129 9.09 12.41 -7.20
N LEU A 130 8.31 13.40 -7.65
CA LEU A 130 8.04 13.65 -9.07
C LEU A 130 9.28 14.08 -9.89
N ARG A 131 10.42 14.35 -9.24
CA ARG A 131 11.71 14.54 -9.93
C ARG A 131 12.30 13.23 -10.45
N PHE A 132 11.88 12.11 -9.87
CA PHE A 132 12.40 10.77 -10.18
C PHE A 132 11.39 9.93 -10.94
N GLY A 133 10.10 10.11 -10.68
CA GLY A 133 9.05 9.36 -11.35
C GLY A 133 7.67 9.55 -10.71
N GLU A 134 6.76 8.67 -11.08
CA GLU A 134 5.38 8.57 -10.58
C GLU A 134 5.22 7.42 -9.58
N LEU A 135 4.00 7.23 -9.06
CA LEU A 135 3.68 6.11 -8.17
C LEU A 135 3.88 4.74 -8.86
N ALA A 136 3.77 4.69 -10.19
CA ALA A 136 4.11 3.50 -10.96
C ALA A 136 5.59 3.12 -10.83
N ASP A 137 6.49 4.10 -10.73
CA ASP A 137 7.92 3.85 -10.53
C ASP A 137 8.20 3.35 -9.11
N VAL A 138 7.50 3.91 -8.10
CA VAL A 138 7.53 3.38 -6.73
C VAL A 138 7.04 1.92 -6.69
N ALA A 139 5.93 1.62 -7.37
CA ALA A 139 5.43 0.26 -7.50
C ALA A 139 6.43 -0.66 -8.24
N GLY A 140 7.14 -0.10 -9.22
CA GLY A 140 8.20 -0.77 -9.99
C GLY A 140 9.36 -1.26 -9.13
N LEU A 141 9.70 -0.55 -8.04
CA LEU A 141 10.74 -0.98 -7.08
C LEU A 141 10.40 -2.29 -6.33
N ILE A 142 9.14 -2.75 -6.45
CA ILE A 142 8.72 -4.02 -5.87
C ILE A 142 9.18 -5.20 -6.74
N ALA A 143 9.33 -5.03 -8.06
CA ALA A 143 9.83 -6.09 -8.94
C ALA A 143 11.19 -6.62 -8.43
N PRO A 144 11.43 -7.95 -8.45
CA PRO A 144 10.60 -9.02 -9.02
C PRO A 144 9.52 -9.57 -8.07
N ARG A 145 9.32 -8.97 -6.89
CA ARG A 145 8.41 -9.44 -5.84
C ARG A 145 6.96 -9.17 -6.23
N ARG A 146 6.03 -9.89 -5.59
CA ARG A 146 4.65 -9.98 -6.07
C ARG A 146 3.83 -8.78 -5.60
N LEU A 147 3.17 -8.11 -6.54
CA LEU A 147 2.31 -6.97 -6.28
C LEU A 147 0.93 -7.18 -6.92
N LEU A 148 -0.12 -7.11 -6.11
CA LEU A 148 -1.49 -6.98 -6.59
C LEU A 148 -2.02 -5.59 -6.24
N VAL A 149 -2.57 -4.91 -7.24
CA VAL A 149 -3.40 -3.72 -7.06
C VAL A 149 -4.86 -4.06 -7.35
N VAL A 150 -5.78 -3.58 -6.51
CA VAL A 150 -7.22 -3.83 -6.68
C VAL A 150 -8.00 -2.54 -6.59
N HIS A 151 -8.97 -2.36 -7.48
CA HIS A 151 -9.87 -1.20 -7.49
C HIS A 151 -11.33 -1.63 -7.54
N GLY A 152 -12.20 -0.88 -6.88
CA GLY A 152 -13.65 -0.97 -7.09
C GLY A 152 -14.05 -0.21 -8.35
N ARG A 153 -14.89 -0.80 -9.20
CA ARG A 153 -15.38 -0.15 -10.42
C ARG A 153 -16.22 1.10 -10.14
N THR A 154 -16.92 1.12 -9.01
CA THR A 154 -17.77 2.25 -8.60
C THR A 154 -17.16 3.06 -7.46
N ASP A 155 -15.87 2.87 -7.18
CA ASP A 155 -15.13 3.66 -6.19
C ASP A 155 -14.85 5.07 -6.76
N PRO A 156 -15.39 6.14 -6.18
CA PRO A 156 -15.23 7.49 -6.72
C PRO A 156 -13.86 8.11 -6.40
N LEU A 157 -13.00 7.42 -5.65
CA LEU A 157 -11.76 7.99 -5.13
C LEU A 157 -10.79 8.43 -6.24
N PHE A 158 -10.76 7.71 -7.36
CA PHE A 158 -9.82 8.00 -8.44
C PHE A 158 -10.48 7.88 -9.83
N PRO A 159 -10.07 8.71 -10.80
CA PRO A 159 -10.48 8.55 -12.20
C PRO A 159 -10.00 7.22 -12.79
N LEU A 160 -10.87 6.54 -13.56
CA LEU A 160 -10.57 5.22 -14.13
C LEU A 160 -9.41 5.25 -15.14
N ASP A 161 -9.28 6.33 -15.89
CA ASP A 161 -8.22 6.54 -16.87
C ASP A 161 -6.85 6.77 -16.21
N GLU A 162 -6.83 7.46 -15.06
CA GLU A 162 -5.62 7.67 -14.27
C GLU A 162 -5.19 6.38 -13.54
N ILE A 163 -6.14 5.57 -13.04
CA ILE A 163 -5.86 4.20 -12.57
C ILE A 163 -5.24 3.39 -13.71
N ALA A 164 -5.87 3.38 -14.90
CA ALA A 164 -5.38 2.61 -16.05
C ALA A 164 -3.97 3.05 -16.47
N ARG A 165 -3.67 4.36 -16.43
CA ARG A 165 -2.32 4.89 -16.70
C ARG A 165 -1.29 4.35 -15.71
N ALA A 166 -1.57 4.44 -14.40
CA ALA A 166 -0.65 3.95 -13.37
C ALA A 166 -0.40 2.44 -13.50
N VAL A 167 -1.46 1.66 -13.70
CA VAL A 167 -1.40 0.20 -13.87
C VAL A 167 -0.60 -0.18 -15.12
N ASN A 168 -0.85 0.47 -16.25
CA ASN A 168 -0.14 0.15 -17.50
C ASN A 168 1.35 0.52 -17.41
N ALA A 169 1.69 1.65 -16.81
CA ALA A 169 3.08 2.01 -16.56
C ALA A 169 3.79 0.97 -15.66
N THR A 170 3.12 0.51 -14.59
CA THR A 170 3.67 -0.52 -13.70
C THR A 170 3.89 -1.85 -14.43
N ARG A 171 2.96 -2.26 -15.29
CA ARG A 171 3.12 -3.47 -16.14
C ARG A 171 4.38 -3.39 -17.00
N LEU A 172 4.65 -2.23 -17.61
CA LEU A 172 5.83 -2.04 -18.44
C LEU A 172 7.13 -2.21 -17.64
N ILE A 173 7.18 -1.70 -16.41
CA ILE A 173 8.35 -1.86 -15.53
C ILE A 173 8.56 -3.33 -15.17
N PHE A 174 7.50 -4.04 -14.73
CA PHE A 174 7.59 -5.46 -14.39
C PHE A 174 7.99 -6.33 -15.60
N ARG A 175 7.51 -5.98 -16.80
CA ARG A 175 7.91 -6.63 -18.05
C ARG A 175 9.39 -6.38 -18.39
N ALA A 176 9.85 -5.14 -18.24
CA ALA A 176 11.25 -4.78 -18.45
C ALA A 176 12.19 -5.51 -17.46
N ALA A 177 11.70 -5.79 -16.25
CA ALA A 177 12.40 -6.60 -15.25
C ALA A 177 12.32 -8.13 -15.50
N GLY A 178 11.61 -8.58 -16.54
CA GLY A 178 11.43 -10.00 -16.87
C GLY A 178 10.47 -10.75 -15.93
N THR A 179 9.58 -10.03 -15.24
CA THR A 179 8.70 -10.56 -14.18
C THR A 179 7.23 -10.25 -14.38
N ASP A 180 6.72 -10.32 -15.62
CA ASP A 180 5.32 -10.01 -15.96
C ASP A 180 4.29 -10.71 -15.05
N GLY A 181 4.57 -11.95 -14.64
CA GLY A 181 3.67 -12.74 -13.77
C GLY A 181 3.63 -12.29 -12.30
N ALA A 182 4.52 -11.40 -11.87
CA ALA A 182 4.59 -10.93 -10.49
C ALA A 182 3.67 -9.73 -10.21
N PHE A 183 3.24 -9.00 -11.24
CA PHE A 183 2.29 -7.88 -11.10
C PHE A 183 0.91 -8.22 -11.64
N ALA A 184 -0.12 -7.94 -10.85
CA ALA A 184 -1.51 -8.08 -11.25
C ALA A 184 -2.34 -6.86 -10.88
N HIS A 185 -3.38 -6.61 -11.69
CA HIS A 185 -4.44 -5.64 -11.39
C HIS A 185 -5.80 -6.34 -11.52
N ALA A 186 -6.67 -6.14 -10.53
CA ALA A 186 -8.02 -6.69 -10.53
C ALA A 186 -9.08 -5.60 -10.25
N TRP A 187 -10.23 -5.74 -10.92
CA TRP A 187 -11.42 -4.92 -10.67
C TRP A 187 -12.42 -5.67 -9.79
N GLY A 188 -12.92 -5.04 -8.73
CA GLY A 188 -14.09 -5.51 -8.00
C GLY A 188 -15.35 -4.78 -8.44
N GLU A 189 -16.50 -5.46 -8.39
CA GLU A 189 -17.78 -4.95 -8.92
C GLU A 189 -18.51 -3.94 -8.00
N ALA A 190 -17.84 -3.43 -6.96
CA ALA A 190 -18.44 -2.51 -5.99
C ALA A 190 -17.61 -1.22 -5.83
N GLY A 191 -17.90 -0.46 -4.78
CA GLY A 191 -17.24 0.82 -4.47
C GLY A 191 -16.00 0.68 -3.57
N HIS A 192 -15.79 1.65 -2.68
CA HIS A 192 -14.61 1.69 -1.81
C HIS A 192 -14.64 0.62 -0.70
N ARG A 193 -14.03 -0.55 -0.92
CA ARG A 193 -14.03 -1.64 0.06
C ARG A 193 -12.88 -2.63 -0.13
N PHE A 194 -12.79 -3.57 0.81
CA PHE A 194 -11.91 -4.74 0.72
C PHE A 194 -12.53 -5.84 -0.18
N TYR A 195 -11.78 -6.31 -1.17
CA TYR A 195 -12.16 -7.34 -2.14
C TYR A 195 -11.48 -8.69 -1.88
N SER A 196 -11.97 -9.42 -0.88
CA SER A 196 -11.40 -10.71 -0.47
C SER A 196 -11.36 -11.76 -1.58
N ASP A 197 -12.35 -11.73 -2.47
CA ASP A 197 -12.52 -12.63 -3.61
C ASP A 197 -11.44 -12.45 -4.68
N ARG A 198 -10.77 -11.29 -4.72
CA ARG A 198 -9.65 -11.02 -5.64
C ARG A 198 -8.30 -11.14 -4.96
N MET A 199 -8.20 -10.69 -3.72
CA MET A 199 -6.93 -10.59 -3.01
C MET A 199 -6.40 -11.94 -2.55
N TRP A 200 -7.23 -12.77 -1.93
CA TRP A 200 -6.76 -14.04 -1.38
C TRP A 200 -6.34 -15.08 -2.42
N PRO A 201 -7.02 -15.22 -3.58
CA PRO A 201 -6.52 -16.10 -4.64
C PRO A 201 -5.10 -15.71 -5.11
N PHE A 202 -4.83 -14.42 -5.28
CA PHE A 202 -3.48 -13.96 -5.61
C PHE A 202 -2.46 -14.34 -4.53
N VAL A 203 -2.79 -14.10 -3.25
CA VAL A 203 -1.94 -14.49 -2.12
C VAL A 203 -1.68 -16.01 -2.13
N GLY A 204 -2.71 -16.85 -2.31
CA GLY A 204 -2.54 -18.31 -2.31
C GLY A 204 -1.58 -18.80 -3.40
N THR A 205 -1.68 -18.26 -4.63
CA THR A 205 -0.73 -18.57 -5.71
C THR A 205 0.69 -18.03 -5.47
N SER A 206 0.86 -17.14 -4.50
CA SER A 206 2.14 -16.51 -4.14
C SER A 206 2.90 -17.25 -3.05
N THR A 207 2.20 -17.99 -2.20
CA THR A 207 2.77 -18.61 -0.99
C THR A 207 2.90 -20.13 -1.09
N GLY A 208 2.66 -20.71 -2.28
CA GLY A 208 2.69 -22.17 -2.48
C GLY A 208 1.58 -22.92 -1.73
N ALA A 209 0.64 -22.21 -1.11
CA ALA A 209 -0.52 -22.79 -0.47
C ALA A 209 -1.53 -23.19 -1.54
N ALA A 210 -1.31 -24.36 -2.13
CA ALA A 210 -2.33 -25.05 -2.91
C ALA A 210 -3.60 -25.18 -2.04
N SER A 211 -4.73 -24.87 -2.65
CA SER A 211 -6.08 -25.12 -2.14
C SER A 211 -6.18 -26.42 -1.33
N CYS A 212 -6.41 -26.31 -0.02
CA CYS A 212 -7.15 -27.29 0.74
C CYS A 212 -8.65 -27.00 0.63
#